data_AF-A0A3N5Y0H6-F1
#
_entry.id   AF-A0A3N5Y0H6-F1
#
_cell.length_a   1.000
_cell.length_b   1.000
_cell.length_c   1.000
_cell.angle_alpha   90.00
_cell.angle_beta   90.00
_cell.angle_gamma   90.00
#
_symmetry.space_group_name_H-M   'P 1'
#
loop_
_entity.id
_entity.type
_entity.pdbx_description
1 polymer ?
#
loop_
_entity_poly.entity_id
_entity_poly.type
_entity_poly.pdbx_seq_one_letter_code
_entity_poly.pdbx_strand_id
1 'polypeptide(L)'
;MEVKLAKKALATVLTLFFAIITPSQGFGAGTEFFLSSKADNDLYRVFRLNDIECSRYDTPSQAIEKAPDGAPVLILADTYPSTATRIDESLLA
;
A
#
# COMPACT_ATOMS: atom_id res chain seq x y z
N MET A 1 -32.95 -22.88 37.17
CA MET A 1 -32.81 -23.00 35.71
C MET A 1 -32.55 -21.62 35.09
N GLU A 2 -33.33 -20.61 35.50
CA GLU A 2 -33.18 -19.16 35.23
C GLU A 2 -31.75 -18.61 35.12
N VAL A 3 -30.89 -18.86 36.11
CA VAL A 3 -29.53 -18.28 36.15
C VAL A 3 -28.63 -18.78 35.01
N LYS A 4 -28.85 -20.00 34.51
CA LYS A 4 -28.08 -20.54 33.37
C LYS A 4 -28.54 -19.93 32.05
N LEU A 5 -29.82 -19.55 31.94
CA LEU A 5 -30.39 -18.93 30.75
C LEU A 5 -29.95 -17.47 30.62
N ALA A 6 -29.96 -16.72 31.72
CA ALA A 6 -29.48 -15.33 31.77
C ALA A 6 -27.99 -15.22 31.40
N LYS A 7 -27.15 -16.15 31.88
CA LYS A 7 -25.71 -16.18 31.55
C LYS A 7 -25.45 -16.49 30.08
N LYS A 8 -26.24 -17.39 29.48
CA LYS A 8 -26.15 -17.70 28.04
C LYS A 8 -26.61 -16.51 27.20
N ALA A 9 -27.72 -15.87 27.56
CA ALA A 9 -28.22 -14.69 26.87
C ALA A 9 -27.22 -13.52 26.94
N LEU A 10 -26.64 -13.26 28.12
CA LEU A 10 -25.62 -12.22 28.30
C LEU A 10 -24.36 -12.51 27.49
N ALA A 11 -23.89 -13.77 27.48
CA ALA A 11 -22.74 -14.17 26.67
C ALA A 11 -23.03 -14.03 25.16
N THR A 12 -24.23 -14.42 24.70
CA THR A 12 -24.64 -14.28 23.29
C THR A 12 -24.73 -12.81 22.87
N VAL A 13 -25.27 -11.94 23.72
CA VAL A 13 -25.35 -10.49 23.45
C VAL A 13 -23.94 -9.88 23.41
N LEU A 14 -23.04 -10.24 24.33
CA LEU A 14 -21.65 -9.80 24.33
C LEU A 14 -20.90 -10.25 23.06
N THR A 15 -21.09 -11.48 22.61
CA THR A 15 -20.48 -11.99 21.38
C THR A 15 -20.99 -11.27 20.13
N LEU A 16 -22.31 -11.01 20.06
CA LEU A 16 -22.90 -10.23 18.96
C LEU A 16 -22.39 -8.77 18.95
N PHE A 17 -22.20 -8.17 20.14
CA PHE A 17 -21.63 -6.83 20.26
C PHE A 17 -20.19 -6.78 19.75
N PHE A 18 -19.37 -7.77 20.10
CA PHE A 18 -17.96 -7.82 19.68
C PHE A 18 -17.80 -8.02 18.16
N ALA A 19 -18.71 -8.77 17.52
CA ALA A 19 -18.69 -9.00 16.07
C ALA A 19 -19.02 -7.75 15.24
N ILE A 20 -19.78 -6.80 15.79
CA ILE A 20 -20.15 -5.54 15.10
C ILE A 20 -19.05 -4.48 15.23
N ILE A 21 -18.24 -4.52 16.31
CA ILE A 21 -17.20 -3.50 16.58
C ILE A 21 -15.83 -3.94 16.08
N THR A 22 -15.67 -5.18 15.58
CA THR A 22 -14.47 -5.53 14.84
C THR A 22 -14.33 -4.57 13.67
N PRO A 23 -13.29 -3.72 13.61
CA PRO A 23 -13.03 -2.97 12.40
C PRO A 23 -12.90 -4.00 11.29
N SER A 24 -13.68 -3.85 10.23
CA SER A 24 -13.38 -4.54 8.98
C SER A 24 -11.93 -4.17 8.69
N GLN A 25 -11.01 -5.13 8.81
CA GLN A 25 -9.71 -4.97 8.19
C GLN A 25 -10.03 -4.87 6.72
N GLY A 26 -10.10 -3.63 6.23
CA GLY A 26 -10.36 -3.35 4.84
C GLY A 26 -9.25 -4.03 4.07
N PHE A 27 -9.56 -5.17 3.45
CA PHE A 27 -8.79 -5.68 2.34
C PHE A 27 -9.01 -4.69 1.19
N GLY A 28 -8.22 -3.64 1.24
CA GLY A 28 -8.34 -2.45 0.41
C GLY A 28 -7.48 -1.29 0.93
N ALA A 29 -6.39 -1.57 1.65
CA ALA A 29 -5.30 -0.61 1.70
C ALA A 29 -4.85 -0.43 0.25
N GLY A 30 -4.97 0.78 -0.29
CA GLY A 30 -4.42 1.10 -1.60
C GLY A 30 -2.97 0.61 -1.63
N THR A 31 -2.59 -0.12 -2.67
CA THR A 31 -1.19 -0.52 -2.80
C THR A 31 -0.40 0.75 -3.06
N GLU A 32 0.33 1.24 -2.06
CA GLU A 32 1.23 2.39 -2.24
C GLU A 32 2.30 2.02 -3.27
N PHE A 33 2.48 2.88 -4.28
CA PHE A 33 3.51 2.73 -5.28
C PHE A 33 4.77 3.52 -4.92
N PHE A 34 5.94 2.90 -5.13
CA PHE A 34 7.24 3.53 -4.89
C PHE A 34 7.90 3.84 -6.24
N LEU A 35 8.06 5.12 -6.57
CA LEU A 35 8.52 5.57 -7.88
C LEU A 35 9.93 6.15 -7.82
N SER A 36 10.78 5.78 -8.77
CA SER A 36 12.00 6.51 -9.14
C SER A 36 11.75 7.22 -10.46
N SER A 37 11.56 8.54 -10.42
CA SER A 37 11.28 9.37 -11.60
C SER A 37 11.44 10.85 -11.27
N LYS A 38 11.63 11.72 -12.27
CA LYS A 38 11.48 13.17 -12.06
C LYS A 38 10.10 13.59 -11.56
N ALA A 39 10.06 14.74 -10.88
CA ALA A 39 8.83 15.32 -10.35
C ALA A 39 7.83 15.78 -11.44
N ASP A 40 8.31 16.04 -12.66
CA ASP A 40 7.49 16.41 -13.82
C ASP A 40 7.05 15.19 -14.65
N ASN A 41 7.39 13.96 -14.23
CA ASN A 41 6.95 12.75 -14.90
C ASN A 41 5.41 12.67 -14.97
N ASP A 42 4.87 12.50 -16.17
CA ASP A 42 3.42 12.53 -16.40
C ASP A 42 2.68 11.42 -15.64
N LEU A 43 3.26 10.22 -15.50
CA LEU A 43 2.64 9.12 -14.76
C LEU A 43 2.57 9.45 -13.27
N TYR A 44 3.65 10.00 -12.70
CA TYR A 44 3.64 10.49 -11.32
C TYR A 44 2.58 11.57 -11.11
N ARG A 45 2.48 12.53 -12.04
CA ARG A 45 1.44 13.57 -11.99
C ARG A 45 0.03 12.98 -12.06
N VAL A 46 -0.21 11.98 -12.90
CA VAL A 46 -1.49 11.26 -12.97
C VAL A 46 -1.82 10.57 -11.65
N PHE A 47 -0.84 9.93 -10.99
CA PHE A 47 -1.07 9.31 -9.68
C PHE A 47 -1.50 10.35 -8.64
N ARG A 48 -0.80 11.49 -8.58
CA ARG A 48 -1.12 12.59 -7.67
C ARG A 48 -2.49 13.23 -7.95
N LEU A 49 -2.89 13.32 -9.21
CA LEU A 49 -4.18 13.92 -9.61
C LEU A 49 -5.39 13.02 -9.32
N ASN A 50 -5.17 11.70 -9.17
CA ASN A 50 -6.24 10.73 -8.93
C ASN A 50 -6.19 10.15 -7.51
N ASP A 51 -5.47 10.82 -6.59
CA ASP A 51 -5.31 10.39 -5.20
C ASP A 51 -4.83 8.93 -5.07
N ILE A 52 -3.99 8.46 -6.00
CA ILE A 52 -3.34 7.16 -5.92
C ILE A 52 -2.14 7.29 -4.97
N GLU A 53 -2.12 6.48 -3.91
CA GLU A 53 -1.04 6.47 -2.93
C GLU A 53 0.30 6.16 -3.58
N CYS A 54 1.23 7.11 -3.44
CA CYS A 54 2.57 6.94 -3.97
C CYS A 54 3.64 7.81 -3.30
N SER A 55 4.84 7.25 -3.22
CA SER A 55 6.06 7.89 -2.76
C SER A 55 7.07 8.00 -3.91
N ARG A 56 7.60 9.19 -4.18
CA ARG A 56 8.54 9.47 -5.27
C ARG A 56 9.95 9.76 -4.74
N TYR A 57 10.93 9.13 -5.36
CA TYR A 57 12.36 9.26 -5.08
C TYR A 57 13.14 9.63 -6.35
N ASP A 58 14.38 10.08 -6.17
CA ASP A 58 15.24 10.49 -7.29
C ASP A 58 16.05 9.33 -7.87
N THR A 59 16.24 8.24 -7.11
CA THR A 59 17.03 7.08 -7.56
C THR A 59 16.29 5.75 -7.40
N PRO A 60 16.60 4.75 -8.26
CA PRO A 60 16.04 3.41 -8.14
C PRO A 60 16.31 2.77 -6.78
N SER A 61 17.53 2.91 -6.26
CA SER A 61 17.94 2.34 -4.99
C SER A 61 17.12 2.89 -3.81
N GLN A 62 16.82 4.19 -3.81
CA GLN A 62 15.98 4.81 -2.78
C GLN A 62 14.55 4.28 -2.83
N ALA A 63 13.97 4.15 -4.03
CA ALA A 63 12.62 3.63 -4.19
C ALA A 63 12.52 2.18 -3.68
N ILE A 64 13.52 1.35 -3.96
CA ILE A 64 13.58 -0.04 -3.48
C ILE A 64 13.80 -0.09 -1.95
N GLU A 65 14.75 0.67 -1.40
CA GLU A 65 15.05 0.66 0.03
C GLU A 65 13.86 1.09 0.90
N LYS A 66 13.02 2.01 0.39
CA LYS A 66 11.86 2.52 1.11
C LYS A 66 10.59 1.68 0.89
N ALA A 67 10.57 0.84 -0.14
CA ALA A 67 9.44 -0.03 -0.43
C ALA A 67 9.38 -1.18 0.59
N PRO A 68 8.23 -1.40 1.26
CA PRO A 68 8.01 -2.62 2.02
C PRO A 68 8.14 -3.88 1.15
N ASP A 69 8.46 -5.01 1.75
CA ASP A 69 8.50 -6.30 1.06
C ASP A 69 7.17 -6.57 0.33
N GLY A 70 7.26 -6.85 -0.97
CA GLY A 70 6.10 -7.12 -1.84
C GLY A 70 5.37 -5.86 -2.36
N ALA A 71 5.80 -4.66 -1.99
CA ALA A 71 5.26 -3.42 -2.54
C ALA A 71 5.73 -3.19 -3.99
N PRO A 72 4.90 -2.56 -4.84
CA PRO A 72 5.26 -2.27 -6.23
C PRO A 72 6.24 -1.11 -6.33
N VAL A 73 7.32 -1.32 -7.08
CA VAL A 73 8.32 -0.31 -7.41
C VAL A 73 8.28 -0.02 -8.91
N LEU A 74 8.25 1.27 -9.27
CA LEU A 74 8.26 1.77 -10.65
C LEU A 74 9.53 2.57 -10.89
N ILE A 75 10.42 2.07 -11.75
CA ILE A 75 11.63 2.79 -12.16
C ILE A 75 11.42 3.32 -13.59
N LEU A 76 11.32 4.64 -13.72
CA LEU A 76 10.96 5.29 -14.98
C LEU A 76 12.16 6.01 -15.59
N ALA A 77 12.14 6.13 -16.92
CA ALA A 77 13.15 6.87 -17.66
C ALA A 77 12.80 8.35 -17.76
N ASP A 78 13.77 9.19 -17.42
CA ASP A 78 13.60 10.64 -17.36
C ASP A 78 13.56 11.33 -18.73
N THR A 79 14.15 10.72 -19.75
CA THR A 79 14.31 11.32 -21.07
C THR A 79 14.02 10.31 -22.19
N TYR A 80 13.17 9.31 -21.93
CA TYR A 80 12.75 8.38 -22.97
C TYR A 80 12.13 9.15 -24.17
N PRO A 81 12.47 8.79 -25.42
CA PRO A 81 13.30 7.64 -25.83
C PRO A 81 14.81 7.91 -25.90
N SER A 82 15.28 9.13 -25.62
CA SER A 82 16.68 9.54 -25.77
C SER A 82 17.66 8.80 -24.85
N THR A 83 17.26 8.49 -23.61
CA THR A 83 18.13 7.76 -22.67
C THR A 83 17.31 6.80 -21.82
N ALA A 84 17.76 5.55 -21.75
CA ALA A 84 17.19 4.54 -20.86
C ALA A 84 17.78 4.68 -19.45
N THR A 85 16.99 4.40 -18.42
CA THR A 85 17.49 4.31 -17.04
C THR A 85 18.39 3.10 -16.92
N ARG A 86 19.64 3.31 -16.49
CA ARG A 86 20.55 2.23 -16.15
C ARG A 86 20.08 1.57 -14.85
N ILE A 87 19.74 0.30 -14.90
CA ILE A 87 19.46 -0.53 -13.73
C ILE A 87 20.73 -1.29 -13.39
N ASP A 88 21.20 -1.15 -12.16
CA ASP A 88 22.30 -1.95 -11.65
C ASP A 88 21.80 -3.37 -11.35
N GLU A 89 22.54 -4.40 -11.76
CA GLU A 89 22.15 -5.80 -11.54
C GLU A 89 22.00 -6.14 -10.05
N SER A 90 22.70 -5.42 -9.16
CA SER A 90 22.54 -5.57 -7.71
C SER A 90 21.13 -5.25 -7.21
N LEU A 91 20.31 -4.54 -7.99
CA LEU A 91 18.92 -4.23 -7.65
C LEU A 91 17.92 -5.32 -8.04
N LEU A 92 18.37 -6.37 -8.74
CA LEU A 92 17.53 -7.46 -9.26
C LEU A 92 17.72 -8.78 -8.51
N ALA A 93 18.59 -8.81 -7.50
CA ALA A 93 19.04 -10.01 -6.79
C ALA A 93 18.21 -10.33 -5.54
#